data_AF-A0A7V5AQ98-F1
#
_entry.id   AF-A0A7V5AQ98-F1
#
_cell.length_a   1.000
_cell.length_b   1.000
_cell.length_c   1.000
_cell.angle_alpha   90.00
_cell.angle_beta   90.00
_cell.angle_gamma   90.00
#
_symmetry.space_group_name_H-M   'P 1'
#
loop_
_entity.id
_entity.type
_entity.pdbx_description
1 polymer ?
#
loop_
_entity_poly.entity_id
_entity_poly.type
_entity_poly.pdbx_seq_one_letter_code
_entity_poly.pdbx_strand_id
1 'polypeptide(L)'
;MFKCLLSLIGVLLFCATLCAQESGDERIPIEEANKPGYKLEKLIEITEVEVTETDKGYKFTVRGTTKYPDKTNITCTIRFMEQKLTNGSVAVGAQRGQFEAVFEPERWEGKKFYSGNYKFEVFVDAEVQMFKVREEMKALGVFRNDYHSNYRYIGDKSLEARQQNEIKEHFKAVVAEAWKLFDELNSGIEKGGWKVSQDVKDGKKLRKKRYYKYDSNKKKTIFDKERWQKERTDPSLREMFKFYKGEEFQAKEWFEWLTEWTPKLAQLSAKHRNYSAGYVIPKYPNEHELFNTIILELLSFSHSEAVRIFDELKRAGDNVDFPNAEESRRLRRVTDLTHPGIDSAPLPYSDADLIKSHLKQIEAWLDLKGVWDEIDKMVQEEMKRQEQEKEKQKK
;
A
#
# COMPACT_ATOMS: atom_id res chain seq x y z
N MET A 1 30.34 3.17 -9.61
CA MET A 1 28.92 3.56 -9.74
C MET A 1 27.98 2.43 -10.17
N PHE A 2 28.43 1.41 -10.94
CA PHE A 2 27.56 0.31 -11.39
C PHE A 2 27.14 -0.75 -10.34
N LYS A 3 27.77 -0.80 -9.16
CA LYS A 3 27.49 -1.85 -8.14
C LYS A 3 26.30 -1.54 -7.21
N CYS A 4 25.87 -0.28 -7.10
CA CYS A 4 24.71 0.08 -6.27
C CYS A 4 23.36 -0.12 -7.00
N LEU A 5 23.34 -0.08 -8.34
CA LEU A 5 22.11 -0.27 -9.12
C LEU A 5 21.63 -1.74 -9.08
N LEU A 6 22.57 -2.69 -9.08
CA LEU A 6 22.28 -4.13 -9.04
C LEU A 6 21.74 -4.60 -7.68
N SER A 7 22.09 -3.94 -6.57
CA SER A 7 21.53 -4.31 -5.26
C SER A 7 20.10 -3.79 -5.06
N LEU A 8 19.75 -2.65 -5.68
CA LEU A 8 18.39 -2.10 -5.64
C LEU A 8 17.40 -2.95 -6.46
N ILE A 9 17.83 -3.41 -7.64
CA ILE A 9 17.06 -4.35 -8.48
C ILE A 9 16.89 -5.70 -7.76
N GLY A 10 17.92 -6.17 -7.04
CA GLY A 10 17.85 -7.39 -6.24
C GLY A 10 16.87 -7.32 -5.06
N VAL A 11 16.71 -6.16 -4.42
CA VAL A 11 15.74 -5.95 -3.34
C VAL A 11 14.30 -5.85 -3.88
N LEU A 12 14.11 -5.19 -5.03
CA LEU A 12 12.80 -5.10 -5.71
C LEU A 12 12.28 -6.46 -6.19
N LEU A 13 13.17 -7.35 -6.65
CA LEU A 13 12.82 -8.72 -7.03
C LEU A 13 12.46 -9.62 -5.84
N PHE A 14 13.03 -9.38 -4.65
CA PHE A 14 12.76 -10.19 -3.45
C PHE A 14 11.41 -9.85 -2.80
N CYS A 15 10.98 -8.58 -2.85
CA CYS A 15 9.64 -8.16 -2.39
C CYS A 15 8.52 -8.69 -3.29
N ALA A 16 8.74 -8.82 -4.61
CA ALA A 16 7.75 -9.36 -5.53
C ALA A 16 7.45 -10.87 -5.29
N THR A 17 8.40 -11.63 -4.74
CA THR A 17 8.23 -13.07 -4.49
C THR A 17 7.61 -13.42 -3.13
N LEU A 18 7.56 -12.49 -2.17
CA LEU A 18 7.08 -12.77 -0.81
C LEU A 18 5.63 -12.32 -0.53
N CYS A 19 5.03 -11.52 -1.42
CA CYS A 19 3.62 -11.12 -1.31
C CYS A 19 2.64 -12.03 -2.09
N ALA A 20 3.13 -13.11 -2.72
CA ALA A 20 2.32 -14.05 -3.50
C ALA A 20 1.63 -15.16 -2.67
N GLN A 21 1.57 -15.03 -1.34
CA GLN A 21 0.85 -15.97 -0.48
C GLN A 21 -0.05 -15.22 0.48
N GLU A 22 -1.33 -15.08 0.07
CA GLU A 22 -2.54 -15.31 0.88
C GLU A 22 -3.73 -14.52 0.31
N SER A 23 -4.32 -15.02 -0.78
CA SER A 23 -5.78 -15.06 -0.91
C SER A 23 -6.15 -16.11 -1.96
N GLY A 24 -6.95 -17.08 -1.55
CA GLY A 24 -7.43 -18.13 -2.44
C GLY A 24 -8.44 -17.59 -3.44
N ASP A 25 -7.97 -17.16 -4.61
CA ASP A 25 -8.58 -17.41 -5.93
C ASP A 25 -7.73 -16.86 -7.10
N GLU A 26 -6.41 -16.80 -6.95
CA GLU A 26 -5.50 -16.43 -8.04
C GLU A 26 -5.28 -17.62 -9.00
N ARG A 27 -6.21 -17.80 -9.93
CA ARG A 27 -5.95 -18.63 -11.12
C ARG A 27 -4.88 -17.94 -11.96
N ILE A 28 -3.69 -18.56 -11.96
CA ILE A 28 -2.51 -18.24 -12.78
C ILE A 28 -2.93 -18.04 -14.25
N PRO A 29 -2.47 -16.98 -14.96
CA PRO A 29 -2.63 -16.89 -16.41
C PRO A 29 -2.01 -18.14 -17.06
N ILE A 30 -2.74 -18.84 -17.93
CA ILE A 30 -2.21 -20.04 -18.62
C ILE A 30 -1.10 -19.60 -19.60
N GLU A 31 0.12 -19.40 -19.10
CA GLU A 31 1.34 -19.21 -19.93
C GLU A 31 1.73 -20.50 -20.68
N GLU A 32 1.05 -21.62 -20.44
CA GLU A 32 1.29 -22.89 -21.13
C GLU A 32 0.78 -22.94 -22.58
N ALA A 33 0.01 -21.94 -23.04
CA ALA A 33 -0.50 -21.90 -24.41
C ALA A 33 0.51 -21.38 -25.47
N ASN A 34 1.67 -20.85 -25.05
CA ASN A 34 2.67 -20.25 -25.94
C ASN A 34 3.96 -21.08 -26.11
N LYS A 35 3.91 -22.41 -25.96
CA LYS A 35 5.05 -23.27 -26.36
C LYS A 35 5.23 -23.24 -27.89
N PRO A 36 6.45 -22.96 -28.42
CA PRO A 36 6.69 -22.92 -29.86
C PRO A 36 6.60 -24.34 -30.45
N GLY A 37 5.60 -24.57 -31.31
CA GLY A 37 5.47 -25.85 -32.05
C GLY A 37 4.04 -26.28 -32.41
N TYR A 38 3.01 -25.74 -31.74
CA TYR A 38 1.60 -26.03 -32.06
C TYR A 38 0.82 -24.72 -32.13
N LYS A 39 0.42 -24.27 -33.33
CA LYS A 39 -0.64 -23.26 -33.45
C LYS A 39 -1.97 -23.96 -33.16
N LEU A 40 -2.37 -24.02 -31.89
CA LEU A 40 -3.75 -24.38 -31.57
C LEU A 40 -4.67 -23.35 -32.25
N GLU A 41 -5.63 -23.84 -33.02
CA GLU A 41 -6.66 -23.01 -33.61
C GLU A 41 -7.43 -22.27 -32.50
N LYS A 42 -7.49 -20.94 -32.53
CA LYS A 42 -8.31 -20.18 -31.58
C LYS A 42 -9.78 -20.57 -31.77
N LEU A 43 -10.41 -21.00 -30.68
CA LEU A 43 -11.83 -21.35 -30.61
C LEU A 43 -12.66 -20.17 -30.12
N ILE A 44 -12.07 -19.24 -29.37
CA ILE A 44 -12.70 -17.99 -28.97
C ILE A 44 -11.86 -16.78 -29.40
N GLU A 45 -12.52 -15.73 -29.86
CA GLU A 45 -11.86 -14.50 -30.29
C GLU A 45 -12.72 -13.27 -29.98
N ILE A 46 -12.10 -12.22 -29.45
CA ILE A 46 -12.72 -10.90 -29.28
C ILE A 46 -12.54 -10.16 -30.60
N THR A 47 -13.64 -9.85 -31.27
CA THR A 47 -13.64 -9.13 -32.55
C THR A 47 -13.76 -7.62 -32.37
N GLU A 48 -14.49 -7.18 -31.34
CA GLU A 48 -14.75 -5.77 -31.10
C GLU A 48 -14.85 -5.45 -29.59
N VAL A 49 -14.30 -4.31 -29.21
CA VAL A 49 -14.52 -3.68 -27.91
C VAL A 49 -15.02 -2.26 -28.14
N GLU A 50 -16.31 -2.07 -27.91
CA GLU A 50 -16.99 -0.78 -27.96
C GLU A 50 -16.96 -0.14 -26.57
N VAL A 51 -16.60 1.15 -26.52
CA VAL A 51 -16.54 1.94 -25.28
C VAL A 51 -17.37 3.19 -25.48
N THR A 52 -18.42 3.33 -24.69
CA THR A 52 -19.35 4.46 -24.76
C THR A 52 -19.36 5.18 -23.42
N GLU A 53 -19.05 6.48 -23.45
CA GLU A 53 -19.16 7.33 -22.27
C GLU A 53 -20.62 7.71 -22.05
N THR A 54 -21.08 7.59 -20.79
CA THR A 54 -22.44 7.93 -20.36
C THR A 54 -22.36 8.85 -19.15
N ASP A 55 -23.48 9.49 -18.80
CA ASP A 55 -23.57 10.34 -17.60
C ASP A 55 -23.22 9.62 -16.29
N LYS A 56 -23.31 8.28 -16.27
CA LYS A 56 -23.01 7.43 -15.11
C LYS A 56 -21.60 6.81 -15.15
N GLY A 57 -20.84 7.03 -16.22
CA GLY A 57 -19.53 6.43 -16.45
C GLY A 57 -19.42 5.68 -17.78
N TYR A 58 -18.40 4.84 -17.92
CA TYR A 58 -18.18 4.08 -19.14
C TYR A 58 -19.02 2.80 -19.21
N LYS A 59 -19.67 2.60 -20.36
CA LYS A 59 -20.27 1.33 -20.77
C LYS A 59 -19.31 0.62 -21.71
N PHE A 60 -19.08 -0.67 -21.46
CA PHE A 60 -18.25 -1.53 -22.31
C PHE A 60 -19.08 -2.61 -22.94
N THR A 61 -18.97 -2.77 -24.25
CA THR A 61 -19.56 -3.91 -24.97
C THR A 61 -18.45 -4.66 -25.68
N VAL A 62 -18.23 -5.91 -25.25
CA VAL A 62 -17.22 -6.82 -25.81
C VAL A 62 -17.96 -7.83 -26.67
N ARG A 63 -17.67 -7.84 -27.98
CA ARG A 63 -18.24 -8.79 -28.93
C ARG A 63 -17.15 -9.70 -29.47
N GLY A 64 -17.53 -10.92 -29.77
CA GLY A 64 -16.62 -11.88 -30.33
C GLY A 64 -17.28 -13.10 -30.95
N THR A 65 -16.44 -13.95 -31.52
CA THR A 65 -16.83 -15.19 -32.17
C THR A 65 -16.32 -16.38 -31.37
N THR A 66 -17.04 -17.49 -31.47
CA THR A 66 -16.71 -18.74 -30.80
C THR A 66 -17.07 -19.94 -31.67
N LYS A 67 -16.21 -20.97 -31.63
CA LYS A 67 -16.44 -22.29 -32.23
C LYS A 67 -17.02 -23.29 -31.23
N TYR A 68 -17.19 -22.87 -29.98
CA TYR A 68 -17.83 -23.69 -28.96
C TYR A 68 -19.36 -23.78 -29.21
N PRO A 69 -20.01 -24.87 -28.72
CA PRO A 69 -21.46 -25.00 -28.75
C PRO A 69 -22.21 -23.82 -28.14
N ASP A 70 -23.47 -23.67 -28.54
CA ASP A 70 -24.39 -22.74 -27.90
C ASP A 70 -24.49 -23.03 -26.39
N LYS A 71 -24.73 -21.97 -25.61
CA LYS A 71 -24.80 -22.00 -24.14
C LYS A 71 -23.47 -22.35 -23.44
N THR A 72 -22.36 -22.43 -24.17
CA THR A 72 -21.03 -22.43 -23.55
C THR A 72 -20.86 -21.16 -22.73
N ASN A 73 -20.54 -21.32 -21.45
CA ASN A 73 -20.28 -20.22 -20.53
C ASN A 73 -18.90 -19.63 -20.82
N ILE A 74 -18.89 -18.38 -21.25
CA ILE A 74 -17.72 -17.56 -21.57
C ILE A 74 -17.60 -16.50 -20.48
N THR A 75 -16.47 -16.46 -19.79
CA THR A 75 -16.19 -15.41 -18.80
C THR A 75 -15.41 -14.28 -19.46
N CYS A 76 -16.00 -13.08 -19.50
CA CYS A 76 -15.33 -11.85 -19.92
C CYS A 76 -14.85 -11.08 -18.68
N THR A 77 -13.62 -10.60 -18.68
CA THR A 77 -13.02 -9.83 -17.58
C THR A 77 -12.33 -8.57 -18.10
N ILE A 78 -12.44 -7.46 -17.35
CA ILE A 78 -11.72 -6.22 -17.62
C ILE A 78 -10.60 -6.06 -16.60
N ARG A 79 -9.40 -5.75 -17.08
CA ARG A 79 -8.22 -5.42 -16.28
C ARG A 79 -7.63 -4.06 -16.65
N PHE A 80 -7.00 -3.43 -15.67
CA PHE A 80 -6.18 -2.23 -15.84
C PHE A 80 -4.83 -2.47 -15.17
N MET A 81 -3.73 -2.31 -15.91
CA MET A 81 -2.37 -2.63 -15.42
C MET A 81 -2.28 -4.03 -14.79
N GLU A 82 -2.78 -5.05 -15.51
CA GLU A 82 -2.93 -6.45 -15.08
C GLU A 82 -3.84 -6.69 -13.86
N GLN A 83 -4.35 -5.66 -13.20
CA GLN A 83 -5.28 -5.81 -12.10
C GLN A 83 -6.73 -5.93 -12.58
N LYS A 84 -7.45 -6.92 -12.08
CA LYS A 84 -8.88 -7.09 -12.36
C LYS A 84 -9.69 -5.97 -11.70
N LEU A 85 -10.56 -5.31 -12.46
CA LEU A 85 -11.45 -4.30 -11.91
C LEU A 85 -12.40 -4.94 -10.88
N THR A 86 -12.73 -4.23 -9.80
CA THR A 86 -13.81 -4.62 -8.89
C THR A 86 -15.11 -4.78 -9.70
N ASN A 87 -15.86 -5.87 -9.50
CA ASN A 87 -17.02 -6.24 -10.34
C ASN A 87 -16.71 -6.31 -11.85
N GLY A 88 -15.44 -6.48 -12.23
CA GLY A 88 -14.96 -6.46 -13.61
C GLY A 88 -15.10 -7.76 -14.37
N SER A 89 -15.95 -8.71 -13.96
CA SER A 89 -16.22 -9.96 -14.70
C SER A 89 -17.70 -10.13 -15.03
N VAL A 90 -18.01 -10.67 -16.20
CA VAL A 90 -19.35 -11.08 -16.65
C VAL A 90 -19.25 -12.46 -17.27
N ALA A 91 -20.19 -13.34 -16.93
CA ALA A 91 -20.37 -14.62 -17.58
C ALA A 91 -21.49 -14.51 -18.63
N VAL A 92 -21.23 -14.95 -19.86
CA VAL A 92 -22.19 -14.90 -20.98
C VAL A 92 -22.24 -16.23 -21.70
N GLY A 93 -23.40 -16.56 -22.28
CA GLY A 93 -23.56 -17.78 -23.08
C GLY A 93 -23.22 -17.53 -24.54
N ALA A 94 -22.50 -18.46 -25.17
CA ALA A 94 -22.37 -18.51 -26.62
C ALA A 94 -23.74 -18.66 -27.29
N GLN A 95 -23.97 -17.93 -28.38
CA GLN A 95 -25.18 -18.03 -29.20
C GLN A 95 -24.83 -17.91 -30.67
N ARG A 96 -25.17 -18.93 -31.46
CA ARG A 96 -24.95 -18.98 -32.92
C ARG A 96 -23.51 -18.65 -33.32
N GLY A 97 -22.54 -19.18 -32.57
CA GLY A 97 -21.11 -18.95 -32.80
C GLY A 97 -20.61 -17.55 -32.42
N GLN A 98 -21.39 -16.78 -31.66
CA GLN A 98 -21.03 -15.44 -31.19
C GLN A 98 -21.22 -15.31 -29.68
N PHE A 99 -20.63 -14.27 -29.10
CA PHE A 99 -20.90 -13.84 -27.73
C PHE A 99 -20.86 -12.31 -27.62
N GLU A 100 -21.62 -11.78 -26.67
CA GLU A 100 -21.62 -10.37 -26.31
C GLU A 100 -21.63 -10.25 -24.79
N ALA A 101 -20.64 -9.54 -24.24
CA ALA A 101 -20.55 -9.21 -22.82
C ALA A 101 -20.68 -7.69 -22.63
N VAL A 102 -21.63 -7.27 -21.82
CA VAL A 102 -21.91 -5.86 -21.52
C VAL A 102 -21.54 -5.57 -20.07
N PHE A 103 -20.75 -4.53 -19.86
CA PHE A 103 -20.44 -4.00 -18.54
C PHE A 103 -21.09 -2.62 -18.40
N GLU A 104 -22.19 -2.60 -17.66
CA GLU A 104 -22.93 -1.38 -17.38
C GLU A 104 -22.21 -0.50 -16.34
N PRO A 105 -22.29 0.83 -16.45
CA PRO A 105 -21.58 1.76 -15.56
C PRO A 105 -22.01 1.63 -14.08
N GLU A 106 -23.26 1.24 -13.82
CA GLU A 106 -23.80 1.05 -12.47
C GLU A 106 -23.02 0.01 -11.64
N ARG A 107 -22.30 -0.91 -12.30
CA ARG A 107 -21.47 -1.93 -11.61
C ARG A 107 -20.35 -1.33 -10.76
N TRP A 108 -20.02 -0.06 -11.02
CA TRP A 108 -18.94 0.66 -10.36
C TRP A 108 -19.43 1.88 -9.59
N GLU A 109 -20.74 2.04 -9.39
CA GLU A 109 -21.30 3.04 -8.47
C GLU A 109 -20.81 4.49 -8.74
N GLY A 110 -20.57 4.84 -10.00
CA GLY A 110 -20.10 6.18 -10.40
C GLY A 110 -18.61 6.44 -10.13
N LYS A 111 -17.81 5.41 -9.81
CA LYS A 111 -16.36 5.52 -9.64
C LYS A 111 -15.65 5.89 -10.95
N LYS A 112 -14.55 6.63 -10.82
CA LYS A 112 -13.75 7.11 -11.94
C LYS A 112 -12.84 6.03 -12.52
N PHE A 113 -12.61 6.12 -13.83
CA PHE A 113 -11.63 5.32 -14.55
C PHE A 113 -10.35 6.14 -14.77
N TYR A 114 -9.21 5.46 -14.79
CA TYR A 114 -7.97 6.08 -15.22
C TYR A 114 -7.91 6.10 -16.74
N SER A 115 -7.26 7.11 -17.31
CA SER A 115 -6.85 7.04 -18.71
C SER A 115 -5.73 6.02 -18.86
N GLY A 116 -5.79 5.20 -19.90
CA GLY A 116 -4.78 4.18 -20.20
C GLY A 116 -5.33 2.96 -20.91
N ASN A 117 -4.48 1.94 -21.05
CA ASN A 117 -4.81 0.68 -21.73
C ASN A 117 -5.53 -0.29 -20.79
N TYR A 118 -6.76 -0.63 -21.13
CA TYR A 118 -7.54 -1.67 -20.48
C TYR A 118 -7.47 -2.96 -21.28
N LYS A 119 -7.28 -4.08 -20.59
CA LYS A 119 -7.23 -5.42 -21.16
C LYS A 119 -8.57 -6.09 -20.94
N PHE A 120 -9.18 -6.54 -22.03
CA PHE A 120 -10.41 -7.33 -22.04
C PHE A 120 -10.01 -8.77 -22.32
N GLU A 121 -10.37 -9.66 -21.40
CA GLU A 121 -10.02 -11.07 -21.46
C GLU A 121 -11.30 -11.87 -21.57
N VAL A 122 -11.31 -12.86 -22.46
CA VAL A 122 -12.36 -13.87 -22.52
C VAL A 122 -11.75 -15.23 -22.31
N PHE A 123 -12.44 -16.05 -21.53
CA PHE A 123 -11.97 -17.37 -21.14
C PHE A 123 -13.11 -18.37 -21.13
N VAL A 124 -12.81 -19.58 -21.61
CA VAL A 124 -13.67 -20.76 -21.52
C VAL A 124 -12.92 -21.82 -20.74
N ASP A 125 -13.51 -22.25 -19.63
CA ASP A 125 -13.10 -23.42 -18.87
C ASP A 125 -14.01 -24.57 -19.26
N ALA A 126 -13.49 -25.59 -19.95
CA ALA A 126 -14.28 -26.69 -20.47
C ALA A 126 -14.84 -27.59 -19.35
N GLU A 127 -14.14 -27.69 -18.22
CA GLU A 127 -14.50 -28.60 -17.13
C GLU A 127 -15.70 -28.10 -16.33
N VAL A 128 -15.84 -26.77 -16.18
CA VAL A 128 -16.94 -26.14 -15.44
C VAL A 128 -18.22 -25.97 -16.26
N GLN A 129 -18.22 -26.36 -17.54
CA GLN A 129 -19.40 -26.28 -18.39
C GLN A 129 -20.48 -27.26 -17.95
N MET A 130 -21.74 -26.94 -18.25
CA MET A 130 -22.86 -27.85 -18.03
C MET A 130 -22.63 -29.19 -18.76
N PHE A 131 -23.05 -30.31 -18.15
CA PHE A 131 -22.84 -31.66 -18.68
C PHE A 131 -23.19 -31.79 -20.17
N LYS A 132 -24.34 -31.25 -20.58
CA LYS A 132 -24.78 -31.29 -21.99
C LYS A 132 -23.82 -30.57 -22.94
N VAL A 133 -23.31 -29.41 -22.53
CA VAL A 133 -22.35 -28.62 -23.32
C VAL A 133 -21.02 -29.37 -23.41
N ARG A 134 -20.56 -30.01 -22.32
CA ARG A 134 -19.32 -30.80 -22.32
C ARG A 134 -19.37 -31.97 -23.30
N GLU A 135 -20.47 -32.70 -23.34
CA GLU A 135 -20.65 -33.81 -24.29
C GLU A 135 -20.65 -33.32 -25.75
N GLU A 136 -21.28 -32.17 -26.01
CA GLU A 136 -21.27 -31.55 -27.34
C GLU A 136 -19.88 -31.04 -27.73
N MET A 137 -19.15 -30.42 -26.79
CA MET A 137 -17.75 -30.02 -26.99
C MET A 137 -16.85 -31.22 -27.33
N LYS A 138 -17.04 -32.37 -26.67
CA LYS A 138 -16.30 -33.60 -26.98
C LYS A 138 -16.66 -34.13 -28.36
N ALA A 139 -17.95 -34.16 -28.71
CA ALA A 139 -18.43 -34.61 -30.01
C ALA A 139 -17.88 -33.76 -31.17
N LEU A 140 -17.72 -32.45 -30.94
CA LEU A 140 -17.13 -31.50 -31.91
C LEU A 140 -15.59 -31.46 -31.88
N GLY A 141 -14.93 -32.19 -30.97
CA GLY A 141 -13.46 -32.18 -30.85
C GLY A 141 -12.89 -30.85 -30.31
N VAL A 142 -13.70 -30.06 -29.61
CA VAL A 142 -13.33 -28.73 -29.06
C VAL A 142 -13.25 -28.71 -27.53
N PHE A 143 -13.30 -29.88 -26.86
CA PHE A 143 -13.21 -29.97 -25.40
C PHE A 143 -11.81 -29.59 -24.88
N ARG A 144 -11.58 -28.29 -24.68
CA ARG A 144 -10.37 -27.72 -24.09
C ARG A 144 -10.64 -26.32 -23.56
N ASN A 145 -9.80 -25.86 -22.65
CA ASN A 145 -9.79 -24.46 -22.23
C ASN A 145 -9.24 -23.58 -23.35
N ASP A 146 -9.75 -22.36 -23.45
CA ASP A 146 -9.26 -21.38 -24.42
C ASP A 146 -9.39 -19.96 -23.87
N TYR A 147 -8.56 -19.06 -24.40
CA TYR A 147 -8.36 -17.71 -23.91
C TYR A 147 -8.07 -16.75 -25.05
N HIS A 148 -8.68 -15.57 -25.00
CA HIS A 148 -8.31 -14.46 -25.87
C HIS A 148 -8.28 -13.15 -25.10
N SER A 149 -7.40 -12.24 -25.48
CA SER A 149 -7.39 -10.89 -24.95
C SER A 149 -7.31 -9.83 -26.03
N ASN A 150 -7.86 -8.66 -25.74
CA ASN A 150 -7.80 -7.48 -26.57
C ASN A 150 -7.55 -6.25 -25.67
N TYR A 151 -6.88 -5.23 -26.21
CA TYR A 151 -6.57 -4.02 -25.47
C TYR A 151 -7.32 -2.83 -26.06
N ARG A 152 -7.89 -2.00 -25.19
CA ARG A 152 -8.51 -0.74 -25.58
C ARG A 152 -8.00 0.39 -24.71
N TYR A 153 -7.53 1.45 -25.36
CA TYR A 153 -7.17 2.68 -24.67
C TYR A 153 -8.44 3.46 -24.33
N ILE A 154 -8.56 3.90 -23.08
CA ILE A 154 -9.65 4.75 -22.57
C ILE A 154 -9.08 6.11 -22.19
N GLY A 155 -9.82 7.18 -22.50
CA GLY A 155 -9.43 8.57 -22.21
C GLY A 155 -8.39 9.11 -23.19
N ASP A 156 -7.53 10.00 -22.71
CA ASP A 156 -6.47 10.62 -23.51
C ASP A 156 -5.15 10.76 -22.73
N LYS A 157 -4.04 10.95 -23.45
CA LYS A 157 -2.70 11.01 -22.85
C LYS A 157 -2.48 12.25 -21.97
N SER A 158 -3.17 13.35 -22.25
CA SER A 158 -3.05 14.59 -21.47
C SER A 158 -3.74 14.44 -20.11
N LEU A 159 -4.91 13.81 -20.09
CA LEU A 159 -5.62 13.45 -18.87
C LEU A 159 -4.82 12.42 -18.06
N GLU A 160 -4.22 11.43 -18.70
CA GLU A 160 -3.35 10.45 -18.04
C GLU A 160 -2.20 11.13 -17.28
N ALA A 161 -1.51 12.09 -17.91
CA ALA A 161 -0.44 12.84 -17.28
C ALA A 161 -0.92 13.68 -16.08
N ARG A 162 -2.11 14.30 -16.19
CA ARG A 162 -2.74 15.04 -15.08
C ARG A 162 -3.10 14.12 -13.92
N GLN A 163 -3.73 12.99 -14.19
CA GLN A 163 -4.08 11.99 -13.17
C GLN A 163 -2.83 11.46 -12.48
N GLN A 164 -1.75 11.21 -13.22
CA GLN A 164 -0.49 10.78 -12.64
C GLN A 164 0.10 11.84 -11.69
N ASN A 165 0.06 13.12 -12.07
CA ASN A 165 0.51 14.20 -11.21
C ASN A 165 -0.38 14.35 -9.97
N GLU A 166 -1.70 14.24 -10.11
CA GLU A 166 -2.65 14.26 -9.00
C GLU A 166 -2.35 13.14 -7.98
N ILE A 167 -2.10 11.92 -8.45
CA ILE A 167 -1.72 10.80 -7.57
C ILE A 167 -0.42 11.09 -6.83
N LYS A 168 0.60 11.62 -7.53
CA LYS A 168 1.87 11.99 -6.91
C LYS A 168 1.71 13.05 -5.83
N GLU A 169 0.94 14.11 -6.11
CA GLU A 169 0.71 15.17 -5.15
C GLU A 169 -0.07 14.65 -3.92
N HIS A 170 -1.03 13.74 -4.13
CA HIS A 170 -1.68 13.04 -3.03
C HIS A 170 -0.68 12.25 -2.19
N PHE A 171 0.13 11.39 -2.80
CA PHE A 171 1.14 10.60 -2.08
C PHE A 171 2.17 11.47 -1.35
N LYS A 172 2.68 12.54 -1.97
CA LYS A 172 3.57 13.51 -1.30
C LYS A 172 2.90 14.10 -0.07
N ALA A 173 1.64 14.51 -0.17
CA ALA A 173 0.92 15.11 0.94
C ALA A 173 0.72 14.12 2.10
N VAL A 174 0.29 12.88 1.81
CA VAL A 174 0.04 11.89 2.86
C VAL A 174 1.33 11.33 3.48
N VAL A 175 2.42 11.19 2.70
CA VAL A 175 3.73 10.77 3.21
C VAL A 175 4.35 11.84 4.09
N ALA A 176 4.29 13.12 3.69
CA ALA A 176 4.77 14.22 4.52
C ALA A 176 3.99 14.32 5.84
N GLU A 177 2.69 14.03 5.82
CA GLU A 177 1.84 13.98 7.01
C GLU A 177 2.18 12.75 7.89
N ALA A 178 2.43 11.59 7.27
CA ALA A 178 2.87 10.38 7.97
C ALA A 178 4.23 10.57 8.66
N TRP A 179 5.20 11.23 8.02
CA TRP A 179 6.48 11.59 8.65
C TRP A 179 6.28 12.47 9.88
N LYS A 180 5.43 13.50 9.80
CA LYS A 180 5.13 14.36 10.95
C LYS A 180 4.53 13.56 12.10
N LEU A 181 3.58 12.66 11.81
CA LEU A 181 2.97 11.81 12.83
C LEU A 181 3.95 10.81 13.42
N PHE A 182 4.84 10.26 12.60
CA PHE A 182 5.92 9.38 13.03
C PHE A 182 6.90 10.10 13.98
N ASP A 183 7.37 11.30 13.60
CA ASP A 183 8.28 12.09 14.43
C ASP A 183 7.61 12.54 15.74
N GLU A 184 6.34 12.94 15.68
CA GLU A 184 5.53 13.27 16.86
C GLU A 184 5.43 12.05 17.80
N LEU A 185 5.09 10.87 17.25
CA LEU A 185 4.99 9.62 18.00
C LEU A 185 6.34 9.26 18.63
N ASN A 186 7.41 9.18 17.84
CA ASN A 186 8.73 8.80 18.30
C ASN A 186 9.23 9.76 19.40
N SER A 187 9.05 11.07 19.22
CA SER A 187 9.39 12.05 20.25
C SER A 187 8.57 11.87 21.52
N GLY A 188 7.26 11.62 21.42
CA GLY A 188 6.41 11.40 22.58
C GLY A 188 6.69 10.08 23.32
N ILE A 189 7.03 9.02 22.59
CA ILE A 189 7.54 7.75 23.15
C ILE A 189 8.85 7.99 23.89
N GLU A 190 9.82 8.69 23.29
CA GLU A 190 11.11 9.01 23.93
C GLU A 190 10.92 9.85 25.21
N LYS A 191 10.03 10.84 25.16
CA LYS A 191 9.66 11.68 26.31
C LYS A 191 9.00 10.86 27.41
N GLY A 192 8.05 9.98 27.09
CA GLY A 192 7.36 9.14 28.08
C GLY A 192 8.27 8.06 28.66
N GLY A 193 9.09 7.45 27.82
CA GLY A 193 10.06 6.42 28.15
C GLY A 193 11.38 6.95 28.71
N TRP A 194 11.52 8.25 28.99
CA TRP A 194 12.79 8.87 29.36
C TRP A 194 13.56 8.11 30.49
N LYS A 195 12.88 7.70 31.56
CA LYS A 195 13.48 6.92 32.67
C LYS A 195 13.97 5.53 32.29
N VAL A 196 13.33 4.93 31.30
CA VAL A 196 13.45 3.51 30.98
C VAL A 196 14.15 3.27 29.64
N SER A 197 14.33 4.34 28.86
CA SER A 197 15.14 4.41 27.65
C SER A 197 16.56 3.91 27.92
N GLN A 198 16.80 2.65 27.57
CA GLN A 198 18.14 2.09 27.47
C GLN A 198 18.72 2.49 26.12
N ASP A 199 19.24 3.71 26.02
CA ASP A 199 20.21 3.99 24.97
C ASP A 199 21.49 3.21 25.29
N VAL A 200 21.58 2.01 24.71
CA VAL A 200 22.82 1.28 24.44
C VAL A 200 23.15 1.52 22.96
N LYS A 201 23.54 2.76 22.62
CA LYS A 201 24.39 3.01 21.46
C LYS A 201 25.70 3.61 22.00
N ASP A 202 26.82 3.02 21.58
CA ASP A 202 28.20 3.39 21.96
C ASP A 202 28.64 3.15 23.41
N GLY A 203 28.20 2.05 24.04
CA GLY A 203 28.79 1.57 25.31
C GLY A 203 28.58 2.47 26.52
N LYS A 204 27.78 3.53 26.38
CA LYS A 204 27.55 4.57 27.39
C LYS A 204 26.14 4.46 27.97
N LYS A 205 25.97 3.57 28.96
CA LYS A 205 24.76 3.48 29.80
C LYS A 205 24.56 4.79 30.59
N LEU A 206 23.84 5.79 30.06
CA LEU A 206 23.96 7.17 30.58
C LEU A 206 22.69 7.94 30.95
N ARG A 207 21.45 7.53 30.64
CA ARG A 207 20.27 8.36 31.02
C ARG A 207 19.80 8.15 32.47
N LYS A 208 19.46 6.91 32.85
CA LYS A 208 19.01 6.58 34.23
C LYS A 208 20.09 6.80 35.30
N LYS A 209 21.39 6.68 34.99
CA LYS A 209 22.48 6.94 35.96
C LYS A 209 22.78 8.43 36.16
N ARG A 210 22.32 9.31 35.26
CA ARG A 210 22.68 10.74 35.29
C ARG A 210 21.99 11.52 36.42
N TYR A 211 20.76 11.12 36.77
CA TYR A 211 19.91 11.83 37.73
C TYR A 211 19.73 11.08 39.05
N TYR A 212 20.63 10.14 39.34
CA TYR A 212 20.61 9.39 40.57
C TYR A 212 22.00 9.43 41.18
N LYS A 213 22.07 9.85 42.44
CA LYS A 213 23.32 9.93 43.21
C LYS A 213 23.24 9.01 44.41
N TYR A 214 24.38 8.44 44.80
CA TYR A 214 24.45 7.67 46.04
C TYR A 214 24.43 8.63 47.22
N ASP A 215 23.41 8.51 48.07
CA ASP A 215 23.35 9.22 49.34
C ASP A 215 24.01 8.33 50.40
N SER A 216 25.21 8.72 50.83
CA SER A 216 26.00 8.00 51.84
C SER A 216 25.30 7.93 53.19
N ASN A 217 24.49 8.94 53.54
CA ASN A 217 23.78 9.00 54.81
C ASN A 217 22.59 8.06 54.81
N LYS A 218 21.87 7.96 53.69
CA LYS A 218 20.73 7.05 53.53
C LYS A 218 21.14 5.66 53.04
N LYS A 219 22.44 5.45 52.78
CA LYS A 219 23.03 4.24 52.21
C LYS A 219 22.29 3.71 50.97
N LYS A 220 21.72 4.62 50.17
CA LYS A 220 20.90 4.27 49.01
C LYS A 220 21.06 5.28 47.89
N THR A 221 20.84 4.82 46.67
CA THR A 221 20.75 5.68 45.51
C THR A 221 19.44 6.48 45.57
N ILE A 222 19.54 7.81 45.44
CA ILE A 222 18.40 8.73 45.46
C ILE A 222 18.37 9.59 44.18
N PHE A 223 17.19 10.08 43.82
CA PHE A 223 17.01 11.00 42.71
C PHE A 223 17.67 12.36 43.00
N ASP A 224 18.47 12.85 42.04
CA ASP A 224 19.18 14.13 42.11
C ASP A 224 18.29 15.27 41.60
N LYS A 225 17.37 15.70 42.47
CA LYS A 225 16.35 16.71 42.17
C LYS A 225 16.95 18.04 41.70
N GLU A 226 18.10 18.46 42.24
CA GLU A 226 18.76 19.72 41.87
C GLU A 226 19.26 19.68 40.44
N ARG A 227 19.93 18.59 40.04
CA ARG A 227 20.39 18.39 38.67
C ARG A 227 19.22 18.32 37.70
N TRP A 228 18.18 17.56 38.05
CA TRP A 228 16.97 17.48 37.24
C TRP A 228 16.30 18.84 37.08
N GLN A 229 16.19 19.64 38.14
CA GLN A 229 15.59 20.97 38.08
C GLN A 229 16.40 21.90 37.17
N LYS A 230 17.74 21.86 37.27
CA LYS A 230 18.64 22.64 36.41
C LYS A 230 18.47 22.27 34.93
N GLU A 231 18.46 20.98 34.62
CA GLU A 231 18.30 20.51 33.24
C GLU A 231 16.86 20.73 32.72
N ARG A 232 15.83 20.68 33.57
CA ARG A 232 14.45 21.02 33.19
C ARG A 232 14.28 22.50 32.83
N THR A 233 15.03 23.39 33.46
CA THR A 233 15.01 24.83 33.13
C THR A 233 15.79 25.16 31.86
N ASP A 234 16.60 24.24 31.35
CA ASP A 234 17.30 24.40 30.07
C ASP A 234 16.30 24.28 28.91
N PRO A 235 16.15 25.29 28.04
CA PRO A 235 15.25 25.25 26.90
C PRO A 235 15.47 24.04 25.98
N SER A 236 16.70 23.55 25.88
CA SER A 236 17.06 22.41 25.02
C SER A 236 16.64 21.05 25.57
N LEU A 237 16.43 20.94 26.89
CA LEU A 237 16.12 19.68 27.57
C LEU A 237 14.72 19.67 28.21
N ARG A 238 14.11 20.85 28.40
CA ARG A 238 12.77 21.03 29.01
C ARG A 238 11.72 20.11 28.38
N GLU A 239 11.73 20.01 27.06
CA GLU A 239 10.77 19.20 26.30
C GLU A 239 10.90 17.69 26.56
N MET A 240 12.10 17.20 26.93
CA MET A 240 12.29 15.79 27.26
C MET A 240 11.58 15.38 28.56
N PHE A 241 11.38 16.33 29.48
CA PHE A 241 10.72 16.08 30.77
C PHE A 241 9.23 16.41 30.77
N LYS A 242 8.62 16.62 29.59
CA LYS A 242 7.23 17.07 29.44
C LYS A 242 6.25 16.29 30.32
N PHE A 243 6.42 14.97 30.40
CA PHE A 243 5.52 14.07 31.12
C PHE A 243 6.02 13.68 32.52
N TYR A 244 6.91 14.48 33.13
CA TYR A 244 7.48 14.19 34.43
C TYR A 244 7.34 15.38 35.39
N LYS A 245 6.96 15.09 36.65
CA LYS A 245 7.01 16.04 37.78
C LYS A 245 8.04 15.53 38.78
N GLY A 246 9.29 15.93 38.57
CA GLY A 246 10.45 15.37 39.28
C GLY A 246 10.71 13.95 38.80
N GLU A 247 10.69 13.01 39.73
CA GLU A 247 10.78 11.58 39.44
C GLU A 247 9.41 11.00 39.02
N GLU A 248 8.29 11.68 39.25
CA GLU A 248 6.98 11.09 39.00
C GLU A 248 6.57 11.15 37.52
N PHE A 249 6.32 10.00 36.90
CA PHE A 249 5.77 9.92 35.54
C PHE A 249 4.27 10.27 35.55
N GLN A 250 3.90 11.26 34.74
CA GLN A 250 2.51 11.72 34.59
C GLN A 250 1.80 10.85 33.54
N ALA A 251 1.49 9.61 33.92
CA ALA A 251 0.92 8.59 33.03
C ALA A 251 -0.36 9.05 32.33
N LYS A 252 -1.25 9.76 33.05
CA LYS A 252 -2.49 10.30 32.49
C LYS A 252 -2.24 11.34 31.40
N GLU A 253 -1.37 12.33 31.66
CA GLU A 253 -1.04 13.38 30.68
C GLU A 253 -0.37 12.80 29.43
N TRP A 254 0.49 11.79 29.60
CA TRP A 254 1.12 11.08 28.48
C TRP A 254 0.11 10.27 27.66
N PHE A 255 -0.77 9.54 28.34
CA PHE A 255 -1.78 8.73 27.68
C PHE A 255 -2.82 9.60 26.95
N GLU A 256 -3.23 10.73 27.54
CA GLU A 256 -4.11 11.71 26.89
C GLU A 256 -3.48 12.21 25.58
N TRP A 257 -2.20 12.59 25.59
CA TRP A 257 -1.47 12.94 24.36
C TRP A 257 -1.50 11.81 23.32
N LEU A 258 -1.26 10.56 23.72
CA LEU A 258 -1.29 9.42 22.81
C LEU A 258 -2.70 9.22 22.20
N THR A 259 -3.75 9.43 23.00
CA THR A 259 -5.15 9.39 22.52
C THR A 259 -5.56 10.59 21.67
N GLU A 260 -4.84 11.71 21.72
CA GLU A 260 -5.00 12.84 20.80
C GLU A 260 -4.23 12.62 19.48
N TRP A 261 -3.15 11.84 19.52
CA TRP A 261 -2.37 11.48 18.34
C TRP A 261 -3.10 10.46 17.45
N THR A 262 -3.73 9.43 18.04
CA THR A 262 -4.37 8.36 17.25
C THR A 262 -5.49 8.83 16.30
N PRO A 263 -6.36 9.80 16.63
CA PRO A 263 -7.33 10.36 15.68
C PRO A 263 -6.69 11.06 14.49
N LYS A 264 -5.50 11.67 14.64
CA LYS A 264 -4.79 12.28 13.51
C LYS A 264 -4.39 11.22 12.49
N LEU A 265 -3.92 10.07 12.96
CA LEU A 265 -3.59 8.93 12.10
C LEU A 265 -4.83 8.35 11.41
N ALA A 266 -5.97 8.28 12.12
CA ALA A 266 -7.25 7.89 11.53
C ALA A 266 -7.70 8.85 10.42
N GLN A 267 -7.55 10.15 10.62
CA GLN A 267 -7.86 11.16 9.62
C GLN A 267 -6.96 11.02 8.38
N LEU A 268 -5.67 10.77 8.57
CA LEU A 268 -4.73 10.50 7.47
C LEU A 268 -5.12 9.25 6.68
N SER A 269 -5.47 8.16 7.38
CA SER A 269 -5.97 6.92 6.77
C SER A 269 -7.26 7.15 5.98
N ALA A 270 -8.24 7.85 6.56
CA ALA A 270 -9.50 8.16 5.91
C ALA A 270 -9.29 9.04 4.65
N LYS A 271 -8.40 10.04 4.73
CA LYS A 271 -8.01 10.87 3.59
C LYS A 271 -7.41 10.03 2.46
N HIS A 272 -6.49 9.12 2.78
CA HIS A 272 -5.88 8.22 1.79
C HIS A 272 -6.91 7.27 1.15
N ARG A 273 -7.78 6.68 1.97
CA ARG A 273 -8.82 5.76 1.51
C ARG A 273 -9.87 6.44 0.65
N ASN A 274 -10.39 7.60 1.07
CA ASN A 274 -11.38 8.35 0.32
C ASN A 274 -10.85 8.76 -1.06
N TYR A 275 -9.55 9.08 -1.16
CA TYR A 275 -8.91 9.30 -2.45
C TYR A 275 -8.99 8.04 -3.33
N SER A 276 -8.57 6.87 -2.82
CA SER A 276 -8.62 5.61 -3.58
C SER A 276 -10.04 5.14 -3.93
N ALA A 277 -11.00 5.38 -3.03
CA ALA A 277 -12.40 4.95 -3.19
C ALA A 277 -13.13 5.66 -4.34
N GLY A 278 -12.64 6.83 -4.76
CA GLY A 278 -13.17 7.55 -5.90
C GLY A 278 -12.88 6.90 -7.26
N TYR A 279 -12.02 5.88 -7.30
CA TYR A 279 -11.63 5.17 -8.51
C TYR A 279 -12.07 3.72 -8.49
N VAL A 280 -12.30 3.15 -9.67
CA VAL A 280 -12.68 1.73 -9.82
C VAL A 280 -11.56 0.82 -9.29
N ILE A 281 -10.32 1.25 -9.42
CA ILE A 281 -9.13 0.53 -8.99
C ILE A 281 -7.97 1.53 -8.77
N PRO A 282 -7.05 1.33 -7.81
CA PRO A 282 -5.86 2.16 -7.70
C PRO A 282 -4.86 1.93 -8.85
N LYS A 283 -4.28 3.01 -9.38
CA LYS A 283 -3.25 2.94 -10.46
C LYS A 283 -1.93 2.33 -9.98
N TYR A 284 -1.59 2.51 -8.70
CA TYR A 284 -0.34 2.11 -8.06
C TYR A 284 -0.64 1.28 -6.80
N PRO A 285 -1.15 0.04 -6.96
CA PRO A 285 -1.72 -0.75 -5.88
C PRO A 285 -0.70 -1.04 -4.78
N ASN A 286 0.54 -1.35 -5.15
CA ASN A 286 1.62 -1.65 -4.21
C ASN A 286 1.94 -0.46 -3.31
N GLU A 287 1.94 0.75 -3.88
CA GLU A 287 2.20 1.98 -3.14
C GLU A 287 1.03 2.35 -2.23
N HIS A 288 -0.21 2.11 -2.67
CA HIS A 288 -1.39 2.24 -1.82
C HIS A 288 -1.37 1.24 -0.66
N GLU A 289 -1.02 -0.02 -0.93
CA GLU A 289 -0.88 -1.08 0.08
C GLU A 289 0.24 -0.78 1.06
N LEU A 290 1.42 -0.40 0.58
CA LEU A 290 2.55 0.00 1.40
C LEU A 290 2.20 1.17 2.32
N PHE A 291 1.45 2.16 1.82
CA PHE A 291 0.99 3.26 2.67
C PHE A 291 0.00 2.79 3.74
N ASN A 292 -0.93 1.89 3.42
CA ASN A 292 -1.83 1.29 4.42
C ASN A 292 -1.05 0.48 5.47
N THR A 293 0.02 -0.22 5.06
CA THR A 293 0.95 -0.91 5.95
C THR A 293 1.64 0.06 6.90
N ILE A 294 2.13 1.21 6.43
CA ILE A 294 2.73 2.26 7.28
C ILE A 294 1.74 2.74 8.35
N ILE A 295 0.46 2.93 8.01
CA ILE A 295 -0.57 3.32 8.99
C ILE A 295 -0.72 2.24 10.07
N LEU A 296 -0.76 0.96 9.70
CA LEU A 296 -0.84 -0.16 10.64
C LEU A 296 0.41 -0.26 11.52
N GLU A 297 1.58 -0.06 10.93
CA GLU A 297 2.86 -0.07 11.62
C GLU A 297 2.97 1.06 12.65
N LEU A 298 2.53 2.27 12.31
CA LEU A 298 2.46 3.40 13.24
C LEU A 298 1.55 3.09 14.44
N LEU A 299 0.37 2.50 14.20
CA LEU A 299 -0.50 2.05 15.28
C LEU A 299 0.16 0.97 16.13
N SER A 300 0.77 -0.03 15.50
CA SER A 300 1.42 -1.14 16.18
C SER A 300 2.58 -0.67 17.05
N PHE A 301 3.45 0.18 16.50
CA PHE A 301 4.57 0.79 17.21
C PHE A 301 4.10 1.63 18.40
N SER A 302 3.02 2.41 18.23
CA SER A 302 2.44 3.18 19.34
C SER A 302 1.97 2.28 20.49
N HIS A 303 1.36 1.13 20.17
CA HIS A 303 0.84 0.20 21.16
C HIS A 303 1.96 -0.57 21.87
N SER A 304 2.91 -1.10 21.10
CA SER A 304 4.04 -1.88 21.62
C SER A 304 4.90 -1.04 22.57
N GLU A 305 5.21 0.20 22.19
CA GLU A 305 6.00 1.11 23.02
C GLU A 305 5.24 1.57 24.26
N ALA A 306 3.92 1.78 24.18
CA ALA A 306 3.12 2.05 25.38
C ALA A 306 3.20 0.89 26.38
N VAL A 307 2.97 -0.35 25.93
CA VAL A 307 3.10 -1.54 26.79
C VAL A 307 4.50 -1.62 27.40
N ARG A 308 5.55 -1.46 26.58
CA ARG A 308 6.95 -1.53 27.01
C ARG A 308 7.26 -0.49 28.10
N ILE A 309 6.87 0.77 27.90
CA ILE A 309 7.14 1.87 28.84
C ILE A 309 6.48 1.59 30.19
N PHE A 310 5.19 1.24 30.20
CA PHE A 310 4.47 0.96 31.46
C PHE A 310 5.04 -0.26 32.19
N ASP A 311 5.35 -1.34 31.47
CA ASP A 311 5.99 -2.53 32.07
C ASP A 311 7.35 -2.19 32.70
N GLU A 312 8.18 -1.40 32.02
CA GLU A 312 9.48 -1.00 32.53
C GLU A 312 9.40 -0.05 33.72
N LEU A 313 8.44 0.88 33.72
CA LEU A 313 8.18 1.77 34.85
C LEU A 313 7.67 0.99 36.07
N LYS A 314 6.76 0.04 35.88
CA LYS A 314 6.29 -0.87 36.95
C LYS A 314 7.43 -1.71 37.52
N ARG A 315 8.29 -2.28 36.67
CA ARG A 315 9.52 -2.98 37.11
C ARG A 315 10.49 -2.07 37.85
N ALA A 316 10.51 -0.78 37.51
CA ALA A 316 11.32 0.23 38.21
C ALA A 316 10.74 0.64 39.57
N GLY A 317 9.56 0.14 39.95
CA GLY A 317 8.90 0.46 41.22
C GLY A 317 8.05 1.74 41.18
N ASP A 318 7.83 2.32 39.99
CA ASP A 318 6.87 3.41 39.84
C ASP A 318 5.45 2.85 39.97
N ASN A 319 4.59 3.53 40.74
CA ASN A 319 3.18 3.17 40.88
C ASN A 319 2.39 3.68 39.68
N VAL A 320 2.58 3.02 38.54
CA VAL A 320 1.88 3.31 37.29
C VAL A 320 0.99 2.14 36.92
N ASP A 321 -0.31 2.41 36.78
CA ASP A 321 -1.25 1.44 36.24
C ASP A 321 -1.31 1.61 34.72
N PHE A 322 -1.16 0.50 34.00
CA PHE A 322 -1.43 0.48 32.58
C PHE A 322 -2.89 0.91 32.35
N PRO A 323 -3.20 1.61 31.25
CA PRO A 323 -4.56 2.05 30.98
C PRO A 323 -5.53 0.87 31.03
N ASN A 324 -6.63 1.05 31.74
CA ASN A 324 -7.61 0.00 32.03
C ASN A 324 -8.19 -0.61 30.73
N ALA A 325 -8.98 -1.68 30.85
CA ALA A 325 -9.54 -2.37 29.69
C ALA A 325 -10.35 -1.45 28.74
N GLU A 326 -10.87 -0.32 29.23
CA GLU A 326 -11.57 0.67 28.42
C GLU A 326 -10.61 1.62 27.70
N GLU A 327 -9.55 2.06 28.36
CA GLU A 327 -8.50 2.89 27.75
C GLU A 327 -7.67 2.11 26.72
N SER A 328 -7.36 0.85 27.01
CA SER A 328 -6.80 -0.10 26.03
C SER A 328 -7.73 -0.29 24.83
N ARG A 329 -9.05 -0.29 25.04
CA ARG A 329 -10.04 -0.32 23.96
C ARG A 329 -10.07 1.01 23.20
N ARG A 330 -9.84 2.17 23.83
CA ARG A 330 -9.79 3.47 23.13
C ARG A 330 -8.62 3.56 22.15
N LEU A 331 -7.46 3.00 22.49
CA LEU A 331 -6.35 2.86 21.53
C LEU A 331 -6.68 1.91 20.38
N ARG A 332 -7.38 0.79 20.66
CA ARG A 332 -7.76 -0.21 19.64
C ARG A 332 -8.96 0.17 18.76
N ARG A 333 -9.89 1.00 19.24
CA ARG A 333 -11.03 1.49 18.44
C ARG A 333 -10.57 2.29 17.21
N VAL A 334 -9.35 2.80 17.24
CA VAL A 334 -8.73 3.46 16.08
C VAL A 334 -8.27 2.43 15.03
N THR A 335 -7.93 1.21 15.43
CA THR A 335 -7.73 0.08 14.51
C THR A 335 -9.00 -0.21 13.72
N ASP A 336 -10.15 -0.25 14.38
CA ASP A 336 -11.45 -0.50 13.72
C ASP A 336 -11.80 0.59 12.69
N LEU A 337 -11.45 1.86 12.98
CA LEU A 337 -11.65 3.00 12.08
C LEU A 337 -10.63 3.03 10.93
N THR A 338 -9.38 2.67 11.22
CA THR A 338 -8.32 2.63 10.22
C THR A 338 -8.36 1.36 9.40
N HIS A 339 -9.04 0.28 9.79
CA HIS A 339 -9.20 -1.00 9.07
C HIS A 339 -10.46 -1.77 9.54
N PRO A 340 -11.65 -1.45 9.01
CA PRO A 340 -12.88 -2.14 9.39
C PRO A 340 -12.81 -3.61 8.98
N GLY A 341 -12.95 -4.52 9.94
CA GLY A 341 -12.93 -5.97 9.72
C GLY A 341 -11.68 -6.69 10.24
N ILE A 342 -10.66 -5.97 10.73
CA ILE A 342 -9.57 -6.58 11.53
C ILE A 342 -10.06 -6.68 12.98
N ASP A 343 -11.13 -7.44 13.19
CA ASP A 343 -11.55 -7.83 14.53
C ASP A 343 -10.53 -8.87 15.04
N SER A 344 -9.82 -8.53 16.12
CA SER A 344 -9.09 -9.44 17.02
C SER A 344 -7.71 -10.00 16.64
N ALA A 345 -7.14 -9.72 15.47
CA ALA A 345 -5.74 -10.11 15.21
C ALA A 345 -4.76 -9.19 15.98
N PRO A 346 -3.74 -9.73 16.66
CA PRO A 346 -2.68 -8.91 17.24
C PRO A 346 -1.98 -8.13 16.11
N LEU A 347 -1.79 -6.82 16.30
CA LEU A 347 -1.03 -6.01 15.35
C LEU A 347 0.37 -6.62 15.21
N PRO A 348 0.89 -6.81 13.99
CA PRO A 348 2.24 -7.33 13.79
C PRO A 348 3.25 -6.40 14.45
N TYR A 349 4.28 -6.94 15.10
CA TYR A 349 5.32 -6.12 15.74
C TYR A 349 5.96 -5.19 14.70
N SER A 350 6.01 -3.90 15.01
CA SER A 350 6.66 -2.89 14.18
C SER A 350 7.59 -2.04 15.03
N ASP A 351 8.71 -1.64 14.43
CA ASP A 351 9.70 -0.75 15.02
C ASP A 351 9.90 0.51 14.17
N ALA A 352 10.59 1.49 14.77
CA ALA A 352 10.83 2.78 14.15
C ALA A 352 11.67 2.70 12.85
N ASP A 353 12.54 1.70 12.71
CA ASP A 353 13.41 1.57 11.54
C ASP A 353 12.66 0.98 10.35
N LEU A 354 11.72 0.05 10.59
CA LEU A 354 10.82 -0.49 9.58
C LEU A 354 9.89 0.59 9.02
N ILE A 355 9.24 1.38 9.88
CA ILE A 355 8.37 2.49 9.46
C ILE A 355 9.14 3.49 8.59
N LYS A 356 10.35 3.89 9.03
CA LYS A 356 11.24 4.77 8.26
C LYS A 356 11.62 4.16 6.90
N SER A 357 11.88 2.86 6.86
CA SER A 357 12.22 2.14 5.62
C SER A 357 11.06 2.23 4.62
N HIS A 358 9.83 1.92 5.05
CA HIS A 358 8.65 1.97 4.19
C HIS A 358 8.30 3.40 3.73
N LEU A 359 8.38 4.39 4.62
CA LEU A 359 8.21 5.80 4.23
C LEU A 359 9.20 6.21 3.14
N LYS A 360 10.49 5.84 3.30
CA LYS A 360 11.53 6.09 2.30
C LYS A 360 11.32 5.35 0.99
N GLN A 361 10.69 4.16 1.00
CA GLN A 361 10.37 3.44 -0.23
C GLN A 361 9.33 4.20 -1.07
N ILE A 362 8.30 4.79 -0.44
CA ILE A 362 7.32 5.62 -1.15
C ILE A 362 7.97 6.91 -1.65
N GLU A 363 8.83 7.55 -0.85
CA GLU A 363 9.60 8.73 -1.29
C GLU A 363 10.51 8.41 -2.48
N ALA A 364 11.24 7.30 -2.41
CA ALA A 364 12.07 6.84 -3.51
C ALA A 364 11.24 6.59 -4.77
N TRP A 365 10.05 6.01 -4.66
CA TRP A 365 9.12 5.86 -5.78
C TRP A 365 8.67 7.20 -6.37
N LEU A 366 8.35 8.20 -5.52
CA LEU A 366 8.00 9.55 -5.93
C LEU A 366 9.17 10.23 -6.69
N ASP A 367 10.40 10.00 -6.22
CA ASP A 367 11.64 10.58 -6.75
C ASP A 367 12.18 9.84 -7.99
N LEU A 368 11.97 8.53 -8.11
CA LEU A 368 12.45 7.70 -9.22
C LEU A 368 11.88 8.15 -10.56
N LYS A 369 10.71 8.82 -10.59
CA LYS A 369 10.25 9.46 -11.83
C LYS A 369 10.94 10.80 -12.12
N GLY A 370 11.47 11.51 -11.12
CA GLY A 370 12.41 12.61 -11.38
C GLY A 370 13.63 12.13 -12.17
N VAL A 371 14.13 10.94 -11.84
CA VAL A 371 15.21 10.27 -12.61
C VAL A 371 14.73 9.86 -14.01
N TRP A 372 13.51 9.33 -14.18
CA TRP A 372 12.97 9.03 -15.52
C TRP A 372 12.68 10.27 -16.36
N ASP A 373 12.21 11.36 -15.76
CA ASP A 373 11.96 12.65 -16.44
C ASP A 373 13.31 13.28 -16.87
N GLU A 374 14.37 13.09 -16.06
CA GLU A 374 15.74 13.50 -16.39
C GLU A 374 16.35 12.63 -17.50
N ILE A 375 16.14 11.31 -17.45
CA ILE A 375 16.52 10.37 -18.51
C ILE A 375 15.77 10.70 -19.82
N ASP A 376 14.47 10.92 -19.79
CA ASP A 376 13.68 11.30 -20.97
C ASP A 376 14.18 12.63 -21.55
N LYS A 377 14.50 13.60 -20.70
CA LYS A 377 15.08 14.87 -21.14
C LYS A 377 16.46 14.67 -21.80
N MET A 378 17.32 13.83 -21.21
CA MET A 378 18.62 13.48 -21.81
C MET A 378 18.45 12.76 -23.15
N VAL A 379 17.49 11.84 -23.27
CA VAL A 379 17.18 11.14 -24.54
C VAL A 379 16.67 12.11 -25.60
N GLN A 380 15.79 13.04 -25.25
CA GLN A 380 15.28 14.07 -26.16
C GLN A 380 16.38 15.05 -26.61
N GLU A 381 17.30 15.42 -25.71
CA GLU A 381 18.46 16.27 -26.03
C GLU A 381 19.44 15.56 -26.96
N GLU A 382 19.71 14.27 -26.74
CA GLU A 382 20.57 13.45 -27.60
C GLU A 382 19.95 13.23 -28.99
N MET A 383 18.64 12.98 -29.08
CA MET A 383 17.93 12.90 -30.36
C MET A 383 18.05 14.20 -31.18
N LYS A 384 17.85 15.35 -30.54
CA LYS A 384 18.04 16.66 -31.19
C LYS A 384 19.47 16.88 -31.67
N ARG A 385 20.46 16.42 -30.89
CA ARG A 385 21.88 16.51 -31.26
C ARG A 385 22.21 15.68 -32.49
N GLN A 386 21.69 14.46 -32.56
CA GLN A 386 21.85 13.59 -33.73
C GLN A 386 21.15 14.13 -34.99
N GLU A 387 20.00 14.79 -34.87
CA GLU A 387 19.36 15.49 -35.98
C GLU A 387 20.20 16.66 -36.50
N GLN A 388 20.75 17.48 -35.60
CA GLN A 388 21.62 18.59 -35.97
C GLN A 388 22.93 18.14 -36.64
N GLU A 389 23.52 17.02 -36.20
CA GLU A 389 24.69 16.43 -36.86
C GLU A 389 24.35 15.88 -38.25
N LYS A 390 23.19 15.26 -38.42
CA LYS A 390 22.70 14.82 -39.74
C LYS A 390 22.43 15.99 -40.69
N GLU A 391 21.93 17.12 -40.19
CA GLU A 391 21.75 18.33 -41.00
C GLU A 391 23.09 18.98 -41.39
N LYS A 392 24.08 18.98 -40.49
CA LYS A 392 25.42 19.48 -40.78
C LYS A 392 26.18 18.61 -41.78
N GLN A 393 25.94 17.31 -41.82
CA GLN A 393 26.55 16.40 -42.80
C GLN A 393 25.89 16.46 -44.19
N LYS A 394 24.71 17.07 -44.29
CA LYS A 394 23.98 17.29 -45.56
C LYS A 394 24.29 18.63 -46.23
N LYS A 395 24.97 19.53 -45.54
CA LYS A 395 25.52 20.79 -46.08
C LYS A 395 27.00 20.61 -46.36
#